data_AF-A0A6L7NC40-F1
#
_entry.id   AF-A0A6L7NC40-F1
#
_cell.length_a   1.000
_cell.length_b   1.000
_cell.length_c   1.000
_cell.angle_alpha   90.00
_cell.angle_beta   90.00
_cell.angle_gamma   90.00
#
_symmetry.space_group_name_H-M   'P 1'
#
loop_
_entity.id
_entity.type
_entity.pdbx_description
1 polymer ?
#
loop_
_entity_poly.entity_id
_entity_poly.type
_entity_poly.pdbx_seq_one_letter_code
_entity_poly.pdbx_strand_id
1 'polypeptide(L)'
;MSIRRFTEVEAYQHADDGYYYRPLVAGKELFSYVAHVPAGGYMPPDAEEAELFELSLFMLEGHLDGILDEDRLALSPGDALHIPRGMPFGVENRGSATVSFVLSFAPPPPGVDLDTMKQSAIDRGRVVIEAPDVEDVVGPVTFPP
;
A
#
# COMPACT_ATOMS: atom_id res chain seq x y z
N MET A 1 5.13 21.65 -3.04
CA MET A 1 5.32 20.75 -4.20
C MET A 1 6.63 20.00 -3.96
N SER A 2 6.59 18.67 -3.94
CA SER A 2 7.77 17.81 -3.78
C SER A 2 7.81 16.80 -4.91
N ILE A 3 9.01 16.47 -5.39
CA ILE A 3 9.25 15.38 -6.33
C ILE A 3 10.17 14.40 -5.60
N ARG A 4 9.84 13.11 -5.64
CA ARG A 4 10.66 12.03 -5.08
C ARG A 4 10.73 10.90 -6.09
N ARG A 5 11.84 10.18 -6.11
CA ARG A 5 11.93 8.93 -6.86
C ARG A 5 11.49 7.78 -5.96
N PHE A 6 10.74 6.84 -6.51
CA PHE A 6 10.35 5.61 -5.81
C PHE A 6 11.54 4.93 -5.13
N THR A 7 12.69 4.85 -5.82
CA THR A 7 13.93 4.22 -5.33
C THR A 7 14.60 4.96 -4.17
N GLU A 8 14.18 6.19 -3.85
CA GLU A 8 14.76 7.02 -2.79
C GLU A 8 13.87 7.06 -1.53
N VAL A 9 12.78 6.29 -1.51
CA VAL A 9 11.80 6.29 -0.42
C VAL A 9 11.95 5.05 0.43
N GLU A 10 11.99 5.20 1.75
CA GLU A 10 12.01 4.11 2.72
C GLU A 10 10.73 3.25 2.68
N ALA A 11 10.78 2.04 3.22
CA ALA A 11 9.61 1.18 3.39
C ALA A 11 9.29 1.01 4.87
N TYR A 12 8.01 1.09 5.23
CA TYR A 12 7.53 0.96 6.61
C TYR A 12 6.73 -0.33 6.75
N GLN A 13 6.96 -1.05 7.83
CA GLN A 13 6.20 -2.24 8.16
C GLN A 13 4.75 -1.88 8.50
N HIS A 14 3.80 -2.51 7.81
CA HIS A 14 2.37 -2.33 8.04
C HIS A 14 1.95 -2.99 9.37
N ALA A 15 2.19 -4.29 9.51
CA ALA A 15 2.03 -5.06 10.74
C ALA A 15 3.12 -6.12 10.90
N ASP A 16 3.06 -6.97 11.92
CA ASP A 16 4.00 -8.09 12.08
C ASP A 16 3.64 -9.25 11.14
N ASP A 17 3.51 -8.93 9.84
CA ASP A 17 2.95 -9.76 8.76
C ASP A 17 3.85 -9.80 7.51
N GLY A 18 4.98 -9.08 7.54
CA GLY A 18 5.88 -8.95 6.39
C GLY A 18 5.34 -8.05 5.26
N TYR A 19 4.19 -7.40 5.45
CA TYR A 19 3.69 -6.36 4.57
C TYR A 19 4.47 -5.08 4.82
N TYR A 20 5.01 -4.50 3.74
CA TYR A 20 5.64 -3.18 3.77
C TYR A 20 4.96 -2.20 2.82
N TYR A 21 5.04 -0.91 3.12
CA TYR A 21 4.60 0.14 2.20
C TYR A 21 5.61 1.29 2.09
N ARG A 22 5.68 1.90 0.90
CA ARG A 22 6.55 3.04 0.60
C ARG A 22 5.70 4.29 0.34
N PRO A 23 5.66 5.28 1.25
CA PRO A 23 4.81 6.44 1.08
C PRO A 23 5.40 7.43 0.05
N LEU A 24 4.67 7.68 -1.05
CA LEU A 24 5.17 8.45 -2.19
C LEU A 24 4.68 9.91 -2.19
N VAL A 25 3.38 10.09 -1.95
CA VAL A 25 2.70 11.38 -2.01
C VAL A 25 2.00 11.60 -0.70
N ALA A 26 2.26 12.72 -0.04
CA ALA A 26 1.52 13.17 1.15
C ALA A 26 1.15 14.64 0.96
N GLY A 27 -0.14 14.93 0.99
CA GLY A 27 -0.70 16.26 0.86
C GLY A 27 -1.96 16.39 1.71
N LYS A 28 -2.62 17.55 1.64
CA LYS A 28 -3.83 17.81 2.43
C LYS A 28 -5.06 17.03 1.95
N GLU A 29 -5.11 16.71 0.66
CA GLU A 29 -6.28 16.12 0.01
C GLU A 29 -6.00 14.72 -0.56
N LEU A 30 -4.74 14.30 -0.60
CA LEU A 30 -4.34 13.01 -1.15
C LEU A 30 -3.14 12.44 -0.41
N PHE A 31 -3.17 11.14 -0.17
CA PHE A 31 -2.02 10.34 0.22
C PHE A 31 -1.91 9.12 -0.69
N SER A 32 -0.70 8.78 -1.15
CA SER A 32 -0.47 7.60 -1.99
C SER A 32 0.81 6.89 -1.58
N TYR A 33 0.77 5.56 -1.58
CA TYR A 33 1.92 4.71 -1.32
C TYR A 33 1.98 3.52 -2.27
N VAL A 34 3.14 2.85 -2.32
CA VAL A 34 3.27 1.52 -2.93
C VAL A 34 3.20 0.47 -1.84
N ALA A 35 2.24 -0.43 -1.93
CA ALA A 35 2.11 -1.60 -1.08
C ALA A 35 2.99 -2.74 -1.58
N HIS A 36 3.52 -3.53 -0.66
CA HIS A 36 4.23 -4.78 -0.92
C HIS A 36 3.64 -5.87 -0.03
N VAL A 37 2.76 -6.69 -0.60
CA VAL A 37 2.07 -7.77 0.12
C VAL A 37 2.86 -9.07 -0.09
N PRO A 38 3.44 -9.67 0.96
CA PRO A 38 4.24 -10.89 0.82
C PRO A 38 3.37 -12.07 0.39
N ALA A 39 4.02 -13.16 -0.02
CA ALA A 39 3.33 -14.42 -0.31
C ALA A 39 2.52 -14.89 0.91
N GLY A 40 1.25 -15.22 0.71
CA GLY A 40 0.31 -15.56 1.78
C GLY A 40 -0.19 -14.37 2.61
N GLY A 41 0.22 -13.14 2.27
CA GLY A 41 -0.22 -11.93 2.94
C GLY A 41 -1.71 -11.69 2.76
N TYR A 42 -2.37 -11.26 3.83
CA TYR A 42 -3.81 -11.02 3.85
C TYR A 42 -4.13 -9.77 4.67
N MET A 43 -4.89 -8.87 4.07
CA MET A 43 -5.48 -7.71 4.72
C MET A 43 -7.00 -7.82 4.57
N PRO A 44 -7.75 -8.05 5.66
CA PRO A 44 -9.19 -8.16 5.57
C PRO A 44 -9.83 -6.82 5.19
N PRO A 45 -11.03 -6.85 4.57
CA PRO A 45 -11.83 -5.64 4.42
C PRO A 45 -12.14 -5.00 5.78
N ASP A 46 -11.97 -3.68 5.88
CA ASP A 46 -12.27 -2.91 7.08
C ASP A 46 -13.44 -1.96 6.83
N ALA A 47 -14.54 -2.18 7.56
CA ALA A 47 -15.75 -1.38 7.44
C ALA A 47 -15.65 -0.02 8.12
N GLU A 48 -14.86 0.10 9.20
CA GLU A 48 -14.65 1.39 9.87
C GLU A 48 -13.77 2.29 9.00
N GLU A 49 -12.72 1.74 8.39
CA GLU A 49 -11.85 2.46 7.47
C GLU A 49 -12.59 2.90 6.20
N ALA A 50 -13.48 2.05 5.67
CA ALA A 50 -14.27 2.33 4.48
C ALA A 50 -15.13 3.59 4.60
N GLU A 51 -15.63 3.90 5.79
CA GLU A 51 -16.43 5.11 6.04
C GLU A 51 -15.59 6.40 5.96
N LEU A 52 -14.27 6.30 6.09
CA LEU A 52 -13.37 7.44 6.16
C LEU A 52 -12.83 7.86 4.79
N PHE A 53 -12.57 6.90 3.91
CA PHE A 53 -11.76 7.13 2.72
C PHE A 53 -12.42 6.62 1.43
N GLU A 54 -12.25 7.38 0.35
CA GLU A 54 -12.31 6.82 -1.00
C GLU A 54 -10.90 6.37 -1.39
N LEU A 55 -10.77 5.21 -2.04
CA LEU A 55 -9.49 4.66 -2.44
C LEU A 55 -9.39 4.47 -3.96
N SER A 56 -8.17 4.53 -4.46
CA SER A 56 -7.85 4.03 -5.80
C SER A 56 -6.61 3.14 -5.75
N LEU A 57 -6.69 2.02 -6.45
CA LEU A 57 -5.62 1.05 -6.57
C LEU A 57 -5.16 0.96 -8.03
N PHE A 58 -3.85 0.86 -8.23
CA PHE A 58 -3.27 0.51 -9.52
C PHE A 58 -2.22 -0.58 -9.35
N MET A 59 -2.42 -1.72 -10.00
CA MET A 59 -1.53 -2.87 -9.91
C MET A 59 -0.22 -2.63 -10.64
N LEU A 60 0.90 -2.93 -9.97
CA LEU A 60 2.25 -2.80 -10.55
C LEU A 60 2.82 -4.16 -10.94
N GLU A 61 2.81 -5.12 -10.02
CA GLU A 61 3.47 -6.41 -10.21
C GLU A 61 2.76 -7.52 -9.43
N GLY A 62 2.75 -8.72 -10.01
CA GLY A 62 2.13 -9.90 -9.41
C GLY A 62 0.61 -9.95 -9.61
N HIS A 63 -0.04 -10.96 -9.03
CA HIS A 63 -1.50 -11.13 -9.09
C HIS A 63 -2.07 -11.06 -7.67
N LEU A 64 -3.15 -10.31 -7.50
CA LEU A 64 -3.77 -10.06 -6.21
C LEU A 64 -5.25 -10.43 -6.25
N ASP A 65 -5.73 -11.11 -5.21
CA ASP A 65 -7.17 -11.22 -5.00
C ASP A 65 -7.62 -9.97 -4.20
N GLY A 66 -8.27 -9.03 -4.86
CA GLY A 66 -8.99 -7.95 -4.21
C GLY A 66 -10.32 -8.45 -3.63
N ILE A 67 -10.67 -7.99 -2.45
CA ILE A 67 -11.93 -8.33 -1.77
C ILE A 67 -12.68 -7.02 -1.58
N LEU A 68 -13.85 -6.91 -2.20
CA LEU A 68 -14.67 -5.71 -2.19
C LEU A 68 -16.08 -6.12 -1.77
N ASP A 69 -16.45 -5.79 -0.54
CA ASP A 69 -17.66 -6.33 0.10
C ASP A 69 -17.66 -7.89 0.10
N GLU A 70 -18.61 -8.55 -0.56
CA GLU A 70 -18.67 -10.01 -0.70
C GLU A 70 -17.94 -10.55 -1.95
N ASP A 71 -17.52 -9.66 -2.86
CA ASP A 71 -16.94 -10.04 -4.15
C ASP A 71 -15.42 -10.19 -4.08
N ARG A 72 -14.92 -11.17 -4.86
CA ARG A 72 -13.48 -11.37 -5.08
C ARG A 72 -13.11 -11.03 -6.52
N LEU A 73 -12.16 -10.13 -6.67
CA LEU A 73 -11.68 -9.60 -7.94
C LEU A 73 -10.24 -10.04 -8.14
N ALA A 74 -9.96 -10.71 -9.27
CA ALA A 74 -8.58 -10.99 -9.66
C ALA A 74 -7.97 -9.75 -10.32
N LEU A 75 -6.91 -9.21 -9.72
CA LEU A 75 -6.20 -8.02 -10.18
C LEU A 75 -4.81 -8.41 -10.71
N SER A 76 -4.46 -7.90 -11.88
CA SER A 76 -3.21 -8.15 -12.60
C SER A 76 -2.47 -6.84 -12.89
N PRO A 77 -1.16 -6.87 -13.23
CA PRO A 77 -0.41 -5.66 -13.53
C PRO A 77 -1.07 -4.81 -14.60
N GLY A 78 -1.21 -3.50 -14.33
CA GLY A 78 -1.91 -2.55 -15.22
C GLY A 78 -3.40 -2.39 -14.94
N ASP A 79 -4.01 -3.25 -14.12
CA ASP A 79 -5.40 -3.04 -13.68
C ASP A 79 -5.51 -1.84 -12.73
N ALA A 80 -6.60 -1.10 -12.88
CA ALA A 80 -6.97 -0.01 -11.98
C ALA A 80 -8.33 -0.33 -11.33
N LEU A 81 -8.43 -0.08 -10.03
CA LEU A 81 -9.66 -0.26 -9.27
C LEU A 81 -10.00 1.03 -8.53
N HIS A 82 -11.24 1.50 -8.71
CA HIS A 82 -11.83 2.54 -7.87
C HIS A 82 -12.64 1.86 -6.77
N ILE A 83 -12.40 2.30 -5.53
CA ILE A 83 -13.07 1.80 -4.33
C ILE A 83 -13.83 2.98 -3.73
N PRO A 84 -15.15 3.06 -3.92
CA PRO A 84 -15.96 4.14 -3.36
C PRO A 84 -15.90 4.14 -1.83
N ARG A 85 -16.06 5.33 -1.23
CA ARG A 85 -16.27 5.44 0.21
C ARG A 85 -17.50 4.64 0.65
N GLY A 86 -17.39 4.01 1.81
CA GLY A 86 -18.40 3.11 2.39
C GLY A 86 -18.30 1.68 1.88
N MET A 87 -17.31 1.36 1.05
CA MET A 87 -17.08 0.01 0.52
C MET A 87 -15.83 -0.63 1.16
N PRO A 88 -15.99 -1.64 2.04
CA PRO A 88 -14.86 -2.33 2.66
C PRO A 88 -13.99 -2.98 1.60
N PHE A 89 -12.68 -2.70 1.65
CA PHE A 89 -11.70 -3.24 0.73
C PHE A 89 -10.59 -3.98 1.46
N GLY A 90 -10.30 -5.19 1.01
CA GLY A 90 -9.21 -6.03 1.49
C GLY A 90 -8.43 -6.64 0.32
N VAL A 91 -7.30 -7.26 0.64
CA VAL A 91 -6.45 -7.93 -0.35
C VAL A 91 -5.90 -9.24 0.18
N GLU A 92 -5.71 -10.21 -0.71
CA GLU A 92 -5.10 -11.49 -0.39
C GLU A 92 -4.09 -11.84 -1.49
N ASN A 93 -2.84 -12.07 -1.11
CA ASN A 93 -1.81 -12.59 -2.00
C ASN A 93 -1.70 -14.11 -1.82
N ARG A 94 -2.36 -14.86 -2.70
CA ARG A 94 -2.30 -16.34 -2.72
C ARG A 94 -1.12 -16.90 -3.51
N GLY A 95 -0.30 -16.01 -4.09
CA GLY A 95 0.88 -16.38 -4.85
C GLY A 95 2.06 -16.79 -3.96
N SER A 96 3.18 -17.13 -4.61
CA SER A 96 4.43 -17.52 -3.96
C SER A 96 5.48 -16.40 -3.91
N ALA A 97 5.14 -15.20 -4.37
CA ALA A 97 6.03 -14.05 -4.44
C ALA A 97 5.30 -12.78 -3.95
N THR A 98 6.06 -11.75 -3.59
CA THR A 98 5.51 -10.44 -3.22
C THR A 98 4.72 -9.84 -4.38
N VAL A 99 3.60 -9.18 -4.05
CA VAL A 99 2.74 -8.46 -4.99
C VAL A 99 2.78 -6.98 -4.65
N SER A 100 2.85 -6.12 -5.67
CA SER A 100 2.97 -4.68 -5.47
C SER A 100 1.90 -3.89 -6.22
N PHE A 101 1.37 -2.86 -5.57
CA PHE A 101 0.37 -1.95 -6.15
C PHE A 101 0.49 -0.56 -5.54
N VAL A 102 0.04 0.46 -6.27
CA VAL A 102 -0.17 1.80 -5.71
C VAL A 102 -1.54 1.82 -5.05
N LEU A 103 -1.63 2.36 -3.84
CA LEU A 103 -2.89 2.69 -3.19
C LEU A 103 -2.92 4.17 -2.85
N SER A 104 -4.05 4.82 -3.14
CA SER A 104 -4.27 6.23 -2.80
C SER A 104 -5.51 6.40 -1.94
N PHE A 105 -5.47 7.38 -1.05
CA PHE A 105 -6.50 7.73 -0.07
C PHE A 105 -6.96 9.16 -0.30
N ALA A 106 -8.28 9.34 -0.36
CA ALA A 106 -8.94 10.64 -0.44
C ALA A 106 -10.12 10.74 0.55
N PRO A 107 -10.06 11.62 1.58
CA PRO A 107 -8.89 12.42 1.98
C PRO A 107 -7.75 11.52 2.52
N PRO A 108 -6.55 12.06 2.77
CA PRO A 108 -5.50 11.33 3.47
C PRO A 108 -5.93 11.00 4.91
N PRO A 109 -5.38 9.94 5.52
CA PRO A 109 -5.51 9.73 6.95
C PRO A 109 -5.01 10.96 7.76
N PRO A 110 -5.56 11.23 8.96
CA PRO A 110 -5.12 12.36 9.77
C PRO A 110 -3.64 12.28 10.14
N GLY A 111 -2.95 13.43 10.13
CA GLY A 111 -1.54 13.52 10.54
C GLY A 111 -0.55 12.92 9.54
N VAL A 112 -0.97 12.71 8.30
CA VAL A 112 -0.12 12.18 7.23
C VAL A 112 0.76 13.29 6.65
N ASP A 113 1.89 13.50 7.29
CA ASP A 113 3.12 13.97 6.66
C ASP A 113 4.22 12.93 6.86
N LEU A 114 5.17 12.87 5.94
CA LEU A 114 6.10 11.74 5.89
C LEU A 114 7.07 11.68 7.07
N ASP A 115 7.48 12.83 7.60
CA ASP A 115 8.39 12.88 8.75
C ASP A 115 7.65 12.35 9.99
N THR A 116 6.40 12.79 10.19
CA THR A 116 5.52 12.28 11.23
C THR A 116 5.23 10.79 11.05
N MET A 117 5.05 10.30 9.82
CA MET A 117 4.83 8.88 9.55
C MET A 117 6.05 8.03 9.91
N LYS A 118 7.25 8.46 9.52
CA LYS A 118 8.50 7.78 9.87
C LYS A 118 8.67 7.72 11.39
N GLN A 119 8.47 8.85 12.07
CA GLN A 119 8.56 8.91 13.52
C GLN A 119 7.51 8.01 14.19
N SER A 120 6.27 8.02 13.69
CA SER A 120 5.21 7.16 14.22
C SER A 120 5.51 5.68 14.04
N ALA A 121 6.11 5.28 12.91
CA ALA A 121 6.54 3.91 12.69
C ALA A 121 7.59 3.49 13.75
N ILE A 122 8.60 4.34 13.97
CA ILE A 122 9.65 4.13 14.99
C ILE A 122 9.03 4.03 16.39
N ASP A 123 8.16 4.97 16.77
CA ASP A 123 7.53 5.02 18.08
C ASP A 123 6.66 3.78 18.36
N ARG A 124 6.06 3.21 17.31
CA ARG A 124 5.28 1.97 17.36
C ARG A 124 6.14 0.70 17.28
N GLY A 125 7.47 0.84 17.19
CA GLY A 125 8.39 -0.28 17.04
C GLY A 125 8.26 -1.03 15.70
N ARG A 126 7.71 -0.38 14.67
CA ARG A 126 7.65 -0.92 13.31
C ARG A 126 9.05 -0.90 12.69
N VAL A 127 9.33 -1.90 11.87
CA VAL A 127 10.54 -1.90 11.04
C VAL A 127 10.45 -0.79 10.00
N VAL A 128 11.51 0.01 9.91
CA VAL A 128 11.75 0.99 8.84
C VAL A 128 12.95 0.49 8.04
N ILE A 129 12.75 0.23 6.76
CA ILE A 129 13.81 -0.21 5.84
C ILE A 129 14.28 1.01 5.08
N GLU A 130 15.57 1.30 5.18
CA GLU A 130 16.17 2.41 4.45
C GLU A 130 16.10 2.16 2.95
N ALA A 131 15.89 3.23 2.17
CA ALA A 131 15.63 3.17 0.72
C ALA A 131 16.54 2.22 -0.09
N PRO A 132 17.88 2.18 0.09
CA PRO A 132 18.75 1.29 -0.69
C PRO A 132 18.51 -0.20 -0.41
N ASP A 133 17.96 -0.55 0.75
CA ASP A 133 17.81 -1.94 1.20
C ASP A 133 16.39 -2.48 0.97
N VAL A 134 15.47 -1.65 0.48
CA VAL A 134 14.05 -2.02 0.35
C VAL A 134 13.86 -3.23 -0.56
N GLU A 135 14.50 -3.23 -1.74
CA GLU A 135 14.33 -4.30 -2.73
C GLU A 135 14.94 -5.63 -2.26
N ASP A 136 15.94 -5.60 -1.37
CA ASP A 136 16.49 -6.82 -0.76
C ASP A 136 15.48 -7.50 0.17
N VAL A 137 14.51 -6.74 0.69
CA VAL A 137 13.48 -7.26 1.60
C VAL A 137 12.18 -7.58 0.88
N VAL A 138 11.69 -6.67 0.03
CA VAL A 138 10.36 -6.82 -0.61
C VAL A 138 10.43 -7.40 -2.01
N GLY A 139 11.63 -7.52 -2.58
CA GLY A 139 11.85 -7.84 -4.00
C GLY A 139 11.87 -6.60 -4.89
N PRO A 140 12.39 -6.72 -6.13
CA PRO A 140 12.33 -5.64 -7.10
C PRO A 140 10.87 -5.35 -7.50
N VAL A 141 10.60 -4.11 -7.91
CA VAL A 141 9.29 -3.73 -8.47
C VAL A 141 9.43 -3.26 -9.90
N THR A 142 8.69 -3.92 -10.80
CA THR A 142 8.59 -3.53 -12.21
C THR A 142 7.32 -2.72 -12.42
N PHE A 143 7.45 -1.53 -13.01
CA PHE A 143 6.30 -0.74 -13.40
C PHE A 143 5.77 -1.23 -14.76
N PRO A 144 4.43 -1.35 -14.93
CA PRO A 144 3.84 -1.65 -16.23
C PRO A 144 4.27 -0.62 -17.28
N PRO A 145 4.48 -1.03 -18.54
CA PRO A 145 4.91 -0.14 -19.63
C PRO A 145 3.87 0.91 -20.01
#